data_AF-A0A6N4UZE1-F1
#
_entry.id   AF-A0A6N4UZE1-F1
#
_cell.length_a   1.000
_cell.length_b   1.000
_cell.length_c   1.000
_cell.angle_alpha   90.00
_cell.angle_beta   90.00
_cell.angle_gamma   90.00
#
_symmetry.space_group_name_H-M   'P 1'
#
loop_
_entity.id
_entity.type
_entity.pdbx_description
1 polymer ?
#
loop_
_entity_poly.entity_id
_entity_poly.type
_entity_poly.pdbx_seq_one_letter_code
_entity_poly.pdbx_strand_id
1 'polypeptide(L)' 'MKDRVTVLRGFLADLHGLQLPPELARVQVAGHIELLVCVLRLDRQAARQFVTDDVLREIAVDIAAAVASE' A
#
# COMPACT_ATOMS: atom_id res chain seq x y z
N MET A 1 -2.54 -10.17 5.11
CA MET A 1 -2.25 -8.75 5.43
C MET A 1 -0.77 -8.54 5.73
N LYS A 2 -0.14 -9.33 6.61
CA LYS A 2 1.30 -9.22 6.90
C LYS A 2 2.14 -9.26 5.62
N ASP A 3 1.80 -10.14 4.67
CA ASP A 3 2.56 -10.27 3.42
C ASP A 3 2.52 -8.99 2.58
N ARG A 4 1.33 -8.38 2.39
CA ARG A 4 1.18 -7.12 1.65
C ARG A 4 1.91 -5.94 2.31
N VAL A 5 1.92 -5.90 3.65
CA VAL A 5 2.68 -4.89 4.42
C VAL A 5 4.19 -5.06 4.20
N THR A 6 4.69 -6.29 4.23
CA THR A 6 6.10 -6.58 3.95
C THR A 6 6.47 -6.23 2.51
N VAL A 7 5.62 -6.56 1.54
CA VAL A 7 5.84 -6.24 0.12
C VAL A 7 5.89 -4.73 -0.11
N LEU A 8 4.94 -3.95 0.44
CA LEU A 8 4.97 -2.49 0.32
C LEU A 8 6.28 -1.90 0.88
N ARG A 9 6.71 -2.38 2.05
CA ARG A 9 7.96 -1.95 2.66
C ARG A 9 9.18 -2.32 1.81
N GLY A 10 9.16 -3.49 1.18
CA GLY A 10 10.18 -3.91 0.22
C GLY A 10 10.26 -2.94 -0.95
N PHE A 11 9.13 -2.63 -1.61
CA PHE A 11 9.13 -1.66 -2.71
C PHE A 11 9.63 -0.27 -2.30
N LEU A 12 9.20 0.23 -1.14
CA LEU A 12 9.68 1.51 -0.62
C LEU A 12 11.20 1.50 -0.37
N ALA A 13 11.71 0.44 0.23
CA ALA A 13 13.14 0.30 0.52
C ALA A 13 13.97 0.13 -0.76
N ASP A 14 13.58 -0.81 -1.62
CA ASP A 14 14.38 -1.26 -2.75
C ASP A 14 14.32 -0.28 -3.93
N LEU A 15 13.17 0.36 -4.16
CA LEU A 15 12.97 1.26 -5.31
C LEU A 15 13.19 2.73 -4.96
N HIS A 16 12.95 3.12 -3.71
CA HIS A 16 12.94 4.52 -3.29
C HIS A 16 13.88 4.83 -2.12
N GLY A 17 14.56 3.83 -1.53
CA GLY A 17 15.41 4.02 -0.35
C GLY A 17 14.65 4.42 0.91
N LEU A 18 13.32 4.30 0.92
CA LEU A 18 12.45 4.75 2.00
C LEU A 18 12.17 3.63 2.99
N GLN A 19 12.37 3.92 4.28
CA GLN A 19 12.04 3.00 5.36
C GLN A 19 10.73 3.42 6.02
N LEU A 20 9.66 2.67 5.74
CA LEU A 20 8.36 2.90 6.36
C LEU A 20 8.14 1.97 7.57
N PRO A 21 7.80 2.53 8.75
CA PRO A 21 7.42 1.75 9.92
C PRO A 21 6.28 0.76 9.59
N PRO A 22 6.33 -0.50 10.09
CA PRO A 22 5.31 -1.51 9.81
C PRO A 22 3.87 -1.08 10.11
N GLU A 23 3.69 -0.25 11.15
CA GLU A 23 2.41 0.29 11.57
C GLU A 23 1.84 1.25 10.52
N LEU A 24 2.68 2.12 9.97
CA LEU A 24 2.28 3.06 8.92
C LEU A 24 2.04 2.34 7.59
N ALA A 25 2.88 1.36 7.24
CA ALA A 25 2.64 0.51 6.07
C ALA A 25 1.30 -0.24 6.17
N ARG A 26 0.92 -0.67 7.38
CA ARG A 26 -0.40 -1.30 7.62
C ARG A 26 -1.54 -0.31 7.43
N VAL A 27 -1.39 0.93 7.86
CA VAL A 27 -2.38 2.00 7.63
C VAL A 27 -2.56 2.24 6.13
N GLN A 28 -1.47 2.32 5.36
CA GLN A 28 -1.53 2.52 3.90
C GLN A 28 -2.29 1.38 3.21
N VAL A 29 -1.92 0.14 3.49
CA VAL A 29 -2.59 -1.04 2.91
C VAL A 29 -4.06 -1.12 3.35
N ALA A 30 -4.36 -0.88 4.62
CA ALA A 30 -5.73 -0.89 5.12
C ALA A 30 -6.58 0.22 4.50
N GLY A 31 -6.05 1.44 4.41
CA GLY A 31 -6.72 2.58 3.80
C GLY A 31 -7.05 2.32 2.33
N HIS A 32 -6.13 1.72 1.58
CA HIS A 32 -6.40 1.33 0.19
C HIS A 32 -7.50 0.28 0.09
N ILE A 33 -7.54 -0.71 0.99
CA ILE A 33 -8.65 -1.69 1.03
C ILE A 33 -9.98 -1.00 1.29
N GLU A 34 -10.05 -0.05 2.22
CA GLU A 34 -11.29 0.69 2.48
C GLU A 34 -11.73 1.53 1.28
N LEU A 35 -10.77 2.14 0.57
CA LEU A 35 -11.05 2.83 -0.68
C LEU A 35 -11.68 1.88 -1.70
N LEU A 36 -11.12 0.68 -1.89
CA LEU A 36 -11.66 -0.32 -2.81
C LEU A 36 -13.06 -0.81 -2.40
N VAL A 37 -13.29 -1.02 -1.10
CA VAL A 37 -14.63 -1.35 -0.56
C VAL A 37 -15.63 -0.25 -0.94
N CYS A 38 -15.26 1.01 -0.74
CA CYS A 38 -16.13 2.16 -1.03
C CYS A 38 -16.39 2.34 -2.53
N VAL A 39 -15.35 2.26 -3.36
CA VAL A 39 -15.40 2.56 -4.80
C VAL A 39 -16.02 1.41 -5.59
N LEU A 40 -15.61 0.17 -5.31
CA LEU A 40 -16.05 -1.02 -6.05
C LEU A 40 -17.27 -1.70 -5.43
N ARG A 41 -17.74 -1.22 -4.27
CA ARG A 41 -18.87 -1.79 -3.52
C ARG A 41 -18.68 -3.28 -3.17
N LEU A 42 -17.44 -3.66 -2.91
CA LEU A 42 -17.06 -5.01 -2.52
C LEU A 42 -17.07 -5.16 -1.00
N ASP A 43 -17.24 -6.38 -0.51
CA ASP A 43 -16.85 -6.66 0.87
C ASP A 43 -15.32 -6.58 1.05
N ARG A 44 -14.88 -6.51 2.30
CA ARG A 44 -13.47 -6.34 2.65
C ARG A 44 -12.61 -7.54 2.23
N GLN A 45 -13.16 -8.74 2.14
CA GLN A 45 -12.43 -9.93 1.72
C GLN A 45 -12.19 -9.93 0.20
N ALA A 46 -13.20 -9.58 -0.59
CA ALA A 46 -13.09 -9.41 -2.02
C ALA A 46 -12.14 -8.25 -2.37
N ALA A 47 -12.28 -7.10 -1.70
CA ALA A 47 -11.40 -5.93 -1.91
C ALA A 47 -9.91 -6.27 -1.67
N ARG A 48 -9.60 -7.11 -0.69
CA ARG A 48 -8.22 -7.56 -0.42
C ARG A 48 -7.56 -8.28 -1.60
N GLN A 49 -8.34 -8.94 -2.45
CA GLN A 49 -7.80 -9.65 -3.61
C GLN A 49 -7.26 -8.70 -4.69
N PHE A 50 -7.74 -7.46 -4.71
CA PHE A 50 -7.30 -6.42 -5.64
C PHE A 50 -6.05 -5.66 -5.17
N VAL A 51 -5.59 -5.88 -3.94
CA VAL A 51 -4.30 -5.36 -3.48
C VAL A 51 -3.19 -6.28 -3.99
N THR A 52 -2.88 -6.15 -5.27
CA THR A 52 -1.81 -6.88 -5.97
C THR A 52 -0.45 -6.23 -5.72
N ASP A 53 0.63 -6.90 -6.16
CA ASP A 53 1.97 -6.33 -6.06
C ASP A 53 2.12 -5.08 -6.93
N ASP A 54 1.47 -5.02 -8.10
CA ASP A 54 1.46 -3.82 -8.94
C ASP A 54 0.78 -2.64 -8.23
N VAL A 55 -0.36 -2.88 -7.57
CA VAL A 55 -1.03 -1.86 -6.75
C VAL A 55 -0.14 -1.40 -5.60
N LEU A 56 0.56 -2.32 -4.93
CA LEU A 56 1.50 -1.95 -3.86
C LEU A 56 2.70 -1.17 -4.39
N ARG A 57 3.14 -1.42 -5.63
CA ARG A 57 4.19 -0.66 -6.28
C ARG A 57 3.72 0.77 -6.57
N GLU A 58 2.51 0.95 -7.09
CA GLU A 58 1.93 2.30 -7.30
C GLU A 58 1.78 3.06 -5.98
N ILE A 59 1.30 2.40 -4.92
CA ILE A 59 1.26 3.02 -3.57
C ILE A 59 2.66 3.44 -3.11
N ALA A 60 3.70 2.64 -3.39
CA ALA A 60 5.08 3.00 -3.04
C ALA A 60 5.55 4.25 -3.81
N VAL A 61 5.21 4.35 -5.10
CA VAL A 61 5.49 5.52 -5.95
C VAL A 61 4.79 6.76 -5.40
N ASP A 62 3.50 6.67 -5.07
CA ASP A 62 2.72 7.78 -4.52
C ASP A 62 3.31 8.30 -3.21
N ILE A 63 3.69 7.39 -2.30
CA ILE A 63 4.35 7.75 -1.03
C ILE A 63 5.69 8.43 -1.30
N ALA A 64 6.51 7.89 -2.21
CA ALA A 64 7.81 8.46 -2.52
C ALA A 64 7.70 9.85 -3.15
N ALA A 65 6.72 10.05 -4.04
CA ALA A 65 6.44 11.35 -4.64
C ALA A 65 5.98 12.38 -3.59
N ALA A 66 5.13 11.98 -2.64
CA ALA A 66 4.70 12.84 -1.56
C ALA A 66 5.87 13.28 -0.65
N VAL A 67 6.77 12.36 -0.30
CA VAL A 67 7.97 12.67 0.51
C VAL A 67 8.96 13.56 -0.24
N ALA A 68 9.14 13.36 -1.55
CA ALA A 68 10.04 14.18 -2.37
C ALA A 68 9.53 15.61 -2.65
N SER A 69 8.26 15.88 -2.34
CA SER A 69 7.63 17.19 -2.56
C SER A 69 7.70 18.12 -1.34
N GLU A 70 8.29 17.66 -0.23
CA GLU A 70 8.61 18.45 0.98
C GLU A 70 10.06 18.94 0.97
#